data_AF-A0A940EX96-F1
#
_entry.id   AF-A0A940EX96-F1
#
_cell.length_a   1.000
_cell.length_b   1.000
_cell.length_c   1.000
_cell.angle_alpha   90.00
_cell.angle_beta   90.00
_cell.angle_gamma   90.00
#
_symmetry.space_group_name_H-M   'P 1'
#
loop_
_entity.id
_entity.type
_entity.pdbx_description
1 polymer ?
#
loop_
_entity_poly.entity_id
_entity_poly.type
_entity_poly.pdbx_seq_one_letter_code
_entity_poly.pdbx_strand_id
1 'polypeptide(L)'
;MIGTYHYIALAMFVVAVVLDMTLRARRFPDVPLWQAKGVLFTLAYFAVATYAPLMWDGFLGQYQLVDGSAWPFWLQLVVGFLVYEFLVYAWHRTMHNVQPLWRWFHQMHHSAERVDIWGAFFFHPFDMLGWALVGSFALVLGIGL
;
A
#
# COMPACT_ATOMS: atom_id res chain seq x y z
N MET A 1 -1.82 17.26 -3.71
CA MET A 1 -0.58 18.04 -3.90
C MET A 1 0.61 17.11 -3.77
N ILE A 2 1.62 17.21 -4.64
CA ILE A 2 2.84 16.39 -4.54
C ILE A 2 3.74 16.99 -3.44
N GLY A 3 3.88 16.27 -2.32
CA GLY A 3 4.77 16.59 -1.20
C GLY A 3 6.01 15.70 -1.10
N THR A 4 6.89 15.98 -0.13
CA THR A 4 8.17 15.28 0.10
C THR A 4 8.05 13.75 0.11
N TYR A 5 7.00 13.21 0.73
CA TYR A 5 6.77 11.76 0.80
C TYR A 5 6.56 11.09 -0.57
N HIS A 6 5.99 11.79 -1.55
CA HIS A 6 5.86 11.25 -2.91
C HIS A 6 7.21 11.12 -3.59
N TYR A 7 8.11 12.09 -3.38
CA TYR A 7 9.48 12.02 -3.92
C TYR A 7 10.27 10.88 -3.25
N ILE A 8 10.10 10.67 -1.95
CA ILE A 8 10.70 9.54 -1.23
C ILE A 8 10.19 8.21 -1.82
N ALA A 9 8.86 8.06 -1.95
CA ALA A 9 8.27 6.85 -2.51
C ALA A 9 8.72 6.58 -3.96
N LEU A 10 8.73 7.62 -4.80
CA LEU A 10 9.21 7.51 -6.18
C LEU A 10 10.70 7.14 -6.23
N ALA A 11 11.54 7.76 -5.40
CA ALA A 11 12.96 7.44 -5.32
C ALA A 11 13.18 5.98 -4.88
N MET A 12 12.46 5.52 -3.87
CA MET A 12 12.51 4.11 -3.42
C MET A 12 12.09 3.15 -4.54
N PHE A 13 11.02 3.47 -5.28
CA PHE A 13 10.59 2.67 -6.42
C PHE A 13 11.65 2.64 -7.53
N VAL A 14 12.24 3.79 -7.89
CA VAL A 14 13.31 3.87 -8.89
C VAL A 14 14.53 3.05 -8.46
N VAL A 15 14.94 3.15 -7.19
CA VAL A 15 16.04 2.33 -6.65
C VAL A 15 15.70 0.85 -6.77
N ALA A 16 14.49 0.42 -6.39
CA ALA A 16 14.06 -0.97 -6.52
C ALA A 16 14.04 -1.44 -7.98
N VAL A 17 13.62 -0.59 -8.93
CA VAL A 17 13.68 -0.88 -10.37
C VAL A 17 15.12 -1.06 -10.84
N VAL A 18 16.04 -0.16 -10.45
CA VAL A 18 17.46 -0.26 -10.80
C VAL A 18 18.06 -1.55 -10.24
N LEU A 19 17.76 -1.89 -8.98
CA LEU A 19 18.22 -3.12 -8.36
C LEU A 19 17.66 -4.37 -9.06
N ASP A 20 16.37 -4.41 -9.37
CA ASP A 20 15.73 -5.51 -10.09
C ASP A 20 16.33 -5.69 -11.50
N MET A 21 16.64 -4.59 -12.19
CA MET A 21 17.23 -4.63 -13.53
C MET A 21 18.71 -5.03 -13.55
N THR A 22 19.48 -4.70 -12.51
CA THR A 22 20.94 -4.90 -12.46
C THR A 22 21.36 -6.16 -11.72
N LEU A 23 20.71 -6.50 -10.60
CA LEU A 23 21.09 -7.60 -9.72
C LEU A 23 20.22 -8.86 -9.90
N ARG A 24 19.42 -8.92 -10.98
CA ARG A 24 18.43 -9.99 -11.30
C ARG A 24 18.73 -11.33 -10.62
N ALA A 25 18.06 -11.58 -9.49
CA ALA A 25 18.23 -12.81 -8.71
C ALA A 25 17.59 -14.04 -9.39
N ARG A 26 16.60 -13.82 -10.26
CA ARG A 26 15.85 -14.87 -10.96
C ARG A 26 15.59 -14.47 -12.41
N ARG A 27 15.44 -15.47 -13.28
CA ARG A 27 14.96 -15.29 -14.66
C ARG A 27 13.46 -15.58 -14.70
N PHE A 28 12.70 -14.65 -15.25
CA PHE A 28 11.26 -14.77 -15.43
C PHE A 28 10.92 -14.97 -16.91
N PRO A 29 9.75 -15.57 -17.24
CA PRO A 29 9.30 -15.68 -18.62
C PRO A 29 9.09 -14.30 -19.24
N ASP A 30 9.23 -14.23 -20.57
CA ASP A 30 8.94 -13.03 -21.33
C ASP A 30 7.43 -12.85 -21.46
N VAL A 31 6.91 -11.80 -20.82
CA VAL A 31 5.48 -11.44 -20.83
C VAL A 31 5.33 -10.14 -21.62
N PRO A 32 4.57 -10.12 -22.73
CA PRO A 32 4.37 -8.92 -23.53
C PRO A 32 3.83 -7.76 -22.68
N LEU A 33 4.40 -6.57 -22.87
CA LEU A 33 4.00 -5.32 -22.21
C LEU A 33 4.04 -5.35 -20.67
N TRP A 34 4.75 -6.29 -20.04
CA TRP A 34 4.76 -6.46 -18.59
C TRP A 34 5.14 -5.19 -17.82
N GLN A 35 6.20 -4.51 -18.24
CA GLN A 35 6.64 -3.26 -17.60
C GLN A 35 5.61 -2.14 -17.75
N ALA A 36 4.95 -2.04 -18.92
CA ALA A 36 3.91 -1.05 -19.14
C ALA A 36 2.67 -1.31 -18.26
N LYS A 37 2.26 -2.57 -18.11
CA LYS A 37 1.22 -2.97 -17.14
C LYS A 37 1.65 -2.58 -15.72
N GLY A 38 2.87 -2.95 -15.31
CA GLY A 38 3.37 -2.64 -13.97
C GLY A 38 3.40 -1.14 -13.66
N VAL A 39 3.87 -0.30 -14.60
CA VAL A 39 3.82 1.16 -14.46
C VAL A 39 2.39 1.65 -14.32
N LEU A 40 1.46 1.19 -15.17
CA LEU A 40 0.06 1.59 -15.11
C LEU A 40 -0.58 1.27 -13.74
N PHE A 41 -0.42 0.04 -13.26
CA PHE A 41 -1.00 -0.39 -11.99
C PHE A 41 -0.33 0.27 -10.79
N THR A 42 0.98 0.52 -10.85
CA THR A 42 1.71 1.29 -9.83
C THR A 42 1.16 2.71 -9.75
N LEU A 43 1.04 3.42 -10.88
CA LEU A 43 0.48 4.77 -10.90
C LEU A 43 -0.98 4.79 -10.40
N ALA A 44 -1.78 3.80 -10.79
CA ALA A 44 -3.15 3.67 -10.31
C ALA A 44 -3.20 3.47 -8.78
N TYR A 45 -2.37 2.58 -8.23
CA TYR A 45 -2.29 2.35 -6.79
C TYR A 45 -1.86 3.62 -6.04
N PHE A 46 -0.79 4.31 -6.48
CA PHE A 46 -0.36 5.56 -5.85
C PHE A 46 -1.42 6.66 -5.93
N ALA A 47 -2.18 6.73 -7.03
CA ALA A 47 -3.31 7.66 -7.14
C ALA A 47 -4.39 7.32 -6.10
N VAL A 48 -4.83 6.06 -6.02
CA VAL A 48 -5.83 5.63 -5.03
C VAL A 48 -5.34 5.88 -3.60
N ALA A 49 -4.11 5.46 -3.27
CA ALA A 49 -3.52 5.65 -1.95
C ALA A 49 -3.39 7.14 -1.56
N THR A 50 -3.23 8.03 -2.54
CA THR A 50 -3.12 9.48 -2.29
C THR A 50 -4.48 10.16 -2.13
N TYR A 51 -5.45 9.81 -2.97
CA TYR A 51 -6.72 10.55 -3.07
C TYR A 51 -7.87 9.93 -2.29
N ALA A 52 -7.89 8.61 -2.12
CA ALA A 52 -8.98 7.95 -1.43
C ALA A 52 -9.09 8.35 0.05
N PRO A 53 -7.99 8.54 0.82
CA PRO A 53 -8.08 9.03 2.20
C PRO A 53 -8.78 10.39 2.34
N LEU A 54 -8.70 11.27 1.32
CA LEU A 54 -9.40 12.56 1.31
C LEU A 54 -10.93 12.42 1.36
N MET A 55 -11.45 11.24 1.03
CA MET A 55 -12.89 10.97 1.03
C MET A 55 -13.42 10.58 2.41
N TRP A 56 -12.57 10.08 3.31
CA TRP A 56 -13.03 9.51 4.59
C TRP A 56 -12.25 9.96 5.82
N ASP A 57 -10.99 10.42 5.71
CA ASP A 57 -10.17 10.76 6.87
C ASP A 57 -10.79 11.87 7.73
N GLY A 58 -11.42 12.86 7.09
CA GLY A 58 -12.12 13.93 7.81
C GLY A 58 -13.31 13.44 8.64
N PHE A 59 -13.95 12.35 8.22
CA PHE A 59 -15.01 11.69 9.00
C PHE A 59 -14.43 10.78 10.08
N LEU A 60 -13.47 9.92 9.73
CA LEU A 60 -12.83 9.00 10.67
C LEU A 60 -12.12 9.73 11.82
N GLY A 61 -11.49 10.87 11.51
CA GLY A 61 -10.79 11.70 12.50
C GLY A 61 -11.71 12.34 13.55
N GLN A 62 -13.04 12.28 13.39
CA GLN A 62 -13.99 12.69 14.43
C GLN A 62 -14.18 11.61 15.51
N TYR A 63 -13.74 10.38 15.25
CA TYR A 63 -14.00 9.20 16.08
C TYR A 63 -12.71 8.50 16.52
N GLN A 64 -11.63 9.27 16.67
CA GLN A 64 -10.34 8.76 17.11
C GLN A 64 -10.48 7.91 18.38
N LEU A 65 -9.96 6.69 18.37
CA LEU A 65 -9.96 5.80 19.52
C LEU A 65 -8.92 6.23 20.56
N VAL A 66 -7.80 6.76 20.08
CA VAL A 66 -6.73 7.37 20.87
C VAL A 66 -6.34 8.68 20.22
N ASP A 67 -6.19 9.74 21.01
CA ASP A 67 -5.63 11.02 20.56
C ASP A 67 -4.11 11.02 20.76
N GLY A 68 -3.37 10.67 19.72
CA GLY A 68 -1.91 10.67 19.68
C GLY A 68 -1.28 12.01 19.29
N SER A 69 -2.09 13.04 19.03
CA SER A 69 -1.61 14.30 18.44
C SER A 69 -0.60 15.06 19.33
N ALA A 70 -0.73 14.91 20.65
CA ALA A 70 0.14 15.54 21.65
C ALA A 70 1.37 14.69 22.02
N TRP A 71 1.53 13.49 21.46
CA TRP A 71 2.68 12.64 21.76
C TRP A 71 3.98 13.23 21.19
N PRO A 72 5.13 12.99 21.82
CA PRO A 72 6.41 13.35 21.21
C PRO A 72 6.58 12.59 19.89
N PHE A 73 7.17 13.24 18.89
CA PHE A 73 7.27 12.72 17.52
C PHE A 73 7.86 11.29 17.43
N TRP A 74 8.86 10.95 18.25
CA TRP A 74 9.44 9.61 18.26
C TRP A 74 8.42 8.53 18.64
N LEU A 75 7.47 8.85 19.53
CA LEU A 75 6.43 7.93 19.97
C LEU A 75 5.34 7.80 18.90
N GLN A 76 4.99 8.91 18.24
CA GLN A 76 4.10 8.89 17.07
C GLN A 76 4.66 7.96 15.98
N LEU A 77 5.96 8.06 15.68
CA LEU A 77 6.62 7.20 14.71
C LEU A 77 6.59 5.73 15.11
N VAL A 78 7.01 5.40 16.34
CA VAL A 78 7.10 4.00 16.78
C VAL A 78 5.72 3.37 16.89
N VAL A 79 4.78 4.02 17.57
CA VAL A 79 3.43 3.48 17.76
C VAL A 79 2.67 3.46 16.43
N GLY A 80 2.75 4.54 15.66
CA GLY A 80 2.12 4.61 14.34
C GLY A 80 2.62 3.53 13.39
N PHE A 81 3.93 3.32 13.32
CA PHE A 81 4.52 2.25 12.54
C PHE A 81 4.03 0.87 13.01
N LEU A 82 4.09 0.58 14.31
CA LEU A 82 3.72 -0.74 14.83
C LEU A 82 2.22 -1.04 14.64
N VAL A 83 1.34 -0.06 14.87
CA VAL A 83 -0.11 -0.22 14.67
C VAL A 83 -0.44 -0.39 13.19
N TYR A 84 0.18 0.42 12.32
CA TYR A 84 0.02 0.31 10.87
C TYR A 84 0.46 -1.07 10.36
N GLU A 85 1.67 -1.51 10.69
CA GLU A 85 2.20 -2.80 10.27
C GLU A 85 1.36 -3.97 10.81
N PHE A 86 0.90 -3.89 12.06
CA PHE A 86 0.03 -4.91 12.64
C PHE A 86 -1.30 -5.03 11.87
N LEU A 87 -1.95 -3.91 11.56
CA LEU A 87 -3.22 -3.93 10.82
C LEU A 87 -3.03 -4.32 9.36
N VAL A 88 -1.94 -3.90 8.71
CA VAL A 88 -1.54 -4.36 7.37
C VAL A 88 -1.35 -5.88 7.36
N TYR A 89 -0.61 -6.43 8.33
CA TYR A 89 -0.43 -7.87 8.48
C TYR A 89 -1.76 -8.60 8.67
N ALA A 90 -2.60 -8.11 9.58
CA ALA A 90 -3.90 -8.71 9.87
C ALA A 90 -4.83 -8.66 8.65
N TRP A 91 -4.85 -7.54 7.92
CA TRP A 91 -5.61 -7.39 6.68
C TRP A 91 -5.12 -8.36 5.61
N HIS A 92 -3.82 -8.40 5.36
CA HIS A 92 -3.21 -9.31 4.39
C HIS A 92 -3.56 -10.76 4.68
N ARG A 93 -3.32 -11.19 5.92
CA ARG A 93 -3.61 -12.55 6.37
C ARG A 93 -5.10 -12.85 6.24
N THR A 94 -5.98 -11.92 6.59
CA THR A 94 -7.43 -12.10 6.45
C THR A 94 -7.82 -12.30 4.98
N MET A 95 -7.28 -11.50 4.06
CA MET A 95 -7.54 -11.65 2.62
C MET A 95 -7.12 -13.02 2.07
N HIS A 96 -6.05 -13.61 2.62
CA HIS A 96 -5.61 -14.97 2.28
C HIS A 96 -6.49 -16.08 2.85
N ASN A 97 -7.24 -15.82 3.93
CA ASN A 97 -7.99 -16.84 4.65
C ASN A 97 -9.52 -16.74 4.44
N VAL A 98 -10.02 -15.62 3.91
CA VAL A 98 -11.46 -15.37 3.70
C VAL A 98 -11.78 -15.34 2.21
N GLN A 99 -12.57 -16.31 1.74
CA GLN A 99 -12.82 -16.53 0.31
C GLN A 99 -13.35 -15.32 -0.47
N PRO A 100 -14.35 -14.56 0.00
CA PRO A 100 -14.77 -13.35 -0.70
C PRO A 100 -13.65 -12.30 -0.83
N LEU A 101 -12.85 -12.11 0.21
CA LEU A 101 -11.75 -11.14 0.19
C LEU A 101 -10.62 -11.61 -0.73
N TRP A 102 -10.28 -12.89 -0.71
CA TRP A 102 -9.36 -13.47 -1.69
C TRP A 102 -9.83 -13.17 -3.11
N ARG A 103 -11.07 -13.55 -3.47
CA ARG A 103 -11.55 -13.48 -4.86
C ARG A 103 -11.70 -12.04 -5.37
N TRP A 104 -12.17 -11.11 -4.55
CA TRP A 104 -12.51 -9.75 -4.98
C TRP A 104 -11.44 -8.70 -4.70
N PHE A 105 -10.46 -9.01 -3.86
CA PHE A 105 -9.37 -8.10 -3.53
C PHE A 105 -8.04 -8.72 -3.98
N HIS A 106 -7.63 -9.81 -3.34
CA HIS A 106 -6.22 -10.20 -3.35
C HIS A 106 -5.81 -11.20 -4.45
N GLN A 107 -6.74 -11.92 -5.07
CA GLN A 107 -6.44 -12.94 -6.07
C GLN A 107 -5.72 -12.34 -7.29
N MET A 108 -6.07 -11.11 -7.69
CA MET A 108 -5.43 -10.44 -8.82
C MET A 108 -3.93 -10.24 -8.56
N HIS A 109 -3.55 -9.85 -7.35
CA HIS A 109 -2.15 -9.73 -6.95
C HIS A 109 -1.38 -11.04 -7.11
N HIS A 110 -1.96 -12.15 -6.66
CA HIS A 110 -1.37 -13.48 -6.80
C HIS A 110 -1.44 -14.05 -8.22
N SER A 111 -2.12 -13.37 -9.14
CA SER A 111 -2.16 -13.73 -10.56
C SER A 111 -1.09 -13.02 -11.40
N ALA A 112 -0.25 -12.18 -10.79
CA ALA A 112 0.85 -11.50 -11.46
C ALA A 112 1.74 -12.51 -12.21
N GLU A 113 1.94 -12.31 -13.52
CA GLU A 113 2.69 -13.25 -14.35
C GLU A 113 4.18 -13.36 -13.97
N ARG A 114 4.70 -12.37 -13.22
CA ARG A 114 6.08 -12.33 -12.72
C ARG A 114 6.12 -11.77 -11.30
N VAL A 115 7.01 -12.33 -10.49
CA VAL A 115 7.25 -11.86 -9.11
C VAL A 115 8.48 -10.96 -9.09
N ASP A 116 8.38 -9.82 -9.79
CA ASP A 116 9.39 -8.77 -9.85
C ASP A 116 8.79 -7.41 -9.45
N ILE A 117 9.59 -6.34 -9.51
CA ILE A 117 9.18 -5.00 -9.07
C ILE A 117 7.93 -4.48 -9.81
N TRP A 118 7.71 -4.89 -11.06
CA TRP A 118 6.59 -4.42 -11.87
C TRP A 118 5.26 -5.05 -11.44
N GLY A 119 5.30 -6.25 -10.83
CA GLY A 119 4.14 -6.93 -10.27
C GLY A 119 3.76 -6.46 -8.86
N ALA A 120 4.60 -5.65 -8.20
CA ALA A 120 4.46 -5.30 -6.78
C ALA A 120 3.08 -4.71 -6.43
N PHE A 121 2.53 -3.87 -7.31
CA PHE A 121 1.25 -3.18 -7.13
C PHE A 121 0.17 -3.64 -8.12
N PHE A 122 0.30 -4.86 -8.67
CA PHE A 122 -0.69 -5.42 -9.59
C PHE A 122 -1.97 -5.82 -8.84
N PHE A 123 -2.75 -4.83 -8.42
CA PHE A 123 -3.88 -4.97 -7.53
C PHE A 123 -5.22 -4.81 -8.23
N HIS A 124 -6.25 -5.43 -7.67
CA HIS A 124 -7.63 -5.10 -8.00
C HIS A 124 -7.99 -3.73 -7.39
N PRO A 125 -8.86 -2.89 -8.01
CA PRO A 125 -9.24 -1.59 -7.43
C PRO A 125 -9.79 -1.66 -6.00
N PHE A 126 -10.52 -2.73 -5.65
CA PHE A 126 -10.97 -2.94 -4.27
C PHE A 126 -9.81 -3.24 -3.31
N ASP A 127 -8.78 -3.96 -3.76
CA ASP A 127 -7.57 -4.19 -2.97
C ASP A 127 -6.84 -2.86 -2.69
N MET A 128 -6.69 -2.01 -3.71
CA MET A 128 -6.11 -0.67 -3.57
C MET A 128 -6.87 0.20 -2.54
N LEU A 129 -8.20 0.21 -2.61
CA LEU A 129 -9.05 0.93 -1.64
C LEU A 129 -8.94 0.32 -0.24
N GLY A 130 -8.89 -1.01 -0.14
CA GLY A 130 -8.71 -1.73 1.13
C GLY A 130 -7.40 -1.35 1.81
N TRP A 131 -6.28 -1.34 1.07
CA TRP A 131 -4.99 -0.91 1.60
C TRP A 131 -5.00 0.54 2.08
N ALA A 132 -5.60 1.46 1.31
CA ALA A 132 -5.73 2.86 1.70
C ALA A 132 -6.58 2.99 2.98
N LEU A 133 -7.71 2.29 3.06
CA LEU A 133 -8.62 2.32 4.20
C LEU A 133 -7.96 1.75 5.47
N VAL A 134 -7.19 0.68 5.36
CA VAL A 134 -6.44 0.11 6.50
C VAL A 134 -5.43 1.11 7.05
N GLY A 135 -4.76 1.88 6.18
CA GLY A 135 -3.88 2.97 6.60
C GLY A 135 -4.61 4.04 7.42
N SER A 136 -5.76 4.50 6.92
CA SER A 136 -6.61 5.46 7.65
C SER A 136 -7.18 4.88 8.96
N PHE A 137 -7.55 3.60 8.97
CA PHE A 137 -8.01 2.94 10.19
C PHE A 137 -6.91 2.83 11.24
N ALA A 138 -5.68 2.56 10.81
CA ALA A 138 -4.55 2.51 11.71
C ALA A 138 -4.21 3.89 12.26
N LEU A 139 -3.94 4.86 11.38
CA LEU A 139 -3.32 6.14 11.76
C LEU A 139 -4.36 7.18 12.17
N VAL A 140 -5.43 7.34 11.40
CA VAL A 140 -6.43 8.39 11.63
C VAL A 140 -7.46 7.95 12.66
N LEU A 141 -8.14 6.82 12.46
CA LEU A 141 -9.16 6.33 13.39
C LEU A 141 -8.54 5.75 14.67
N GLY A 142 -7.48 4.94 14.53
CA GLY A 142 -6.92 4.17 15.63
C GLY A 142 -6.16 5.02 16.64
N ILE A 143 -5.21 5.83 16.15
CA ILE A 143 -4.24 6.53 17.00
C ILE A 143 -4.23 8.06 16.84
N GLY A 144 -5.08 8.61 15.98
CA GLY A 144 -5.22 10.05 15.81
C GLY A 144 -3.93 10.76 15.40
N LEU A 145 -3.17 10.18 14.48
CA LEU A 145 -1.93 10.72 13.90
C LEU A 145 -2.11 11.16 12.44
#